data_AF-A0A1Z8A1F4-F1
#
_entry.id   AF-A0A1Z8A1F4-F1
#
_cell.length_a   1.000
_cell.length_b   1.000
_cell.length_c   1.000
_cell.angle_alpha   90.00
_cell.angle_beta   90.00
_cell.angle_gamma   90.00
#
_symmetry.space_group_name_H-M   'P 1'
#
loop_
_entity.id
_entity.type
_entity.pdbx_description
1 polymer ?
#
loop_
_entity_poly.entity_id
_entity_poly.type
_entity_poly.pdbx_seq_one_letter_code
_entity_poly.pdbx_strand_id
1 'polypeptide(L)'
;MWTTPSFLKFEGLDACIALLVDKNFIDALPFVFPNWQYNIYQSTDLKSFASVIYVDEKYIIDSPFMEKQKRYRDPANALCSLIVELAWERLREDAKLLCLHGAAIEFAGKLVIFPSTRRAGKSTLTVALAATGKKVFTDDFLPLSVAKDGHLLGVSSGISPRLRLPVPEQIGERAKQYINSRGSVSNNQYKYVKPISEELAKFGETAPVGSLVFLERSEDIEPVIELVSKSEALASLIRQNFSRAMNAAGILKLLAFITDTSPAYRLKYDDVEDAIKLLERQFQSWSMEEPLIGKDLNASLFESVPDVEYEIGKIDVTEGQLMHAKGVTEIERDGKRFLTGRDGRSIHFLNEGAAIIWRLLVEPTSNDEAIEMLSALYPDHPVDAIRKDVVSTLNDFARNGMIQRTTI
;
A
#
# COMPACT_ATOMS: atom_id res chain seq x y z
N MET A 1 1.70 26.37 -26.19
CA MET A 1 2.82 25.55 -25.67
C MET A 1 3.80 26.46 -24.99
N TRP A 2 4.28 26.10 -23.81
CA TRP A 2 5.44 26.78 -23.24
C TRP A 2 6.63 26.42 -24.12
N THR A 3 7.26 27.43 -24.74
CA THR A 3 8.38 27.22 -25.69
C THR A 3 9.71 26.96 -24.99
N THR A 4 9.75 27.12 -23.67
CA THR A 4 10.94 26.96 -22.83
C THR A 4 10.70 25.81 -21.84
N PRO A 5 11.69 24.90 -21.65
CA PRO A 5 11.62 23.88 -20.62
C PRO A 5 11.26 24.51 -19.27
N SER A 6 10.24 23.95 -18.63
CA SER A 6 9.80 24.39 -17.31
C SER A 6 9.92 23.24 -16.33
N PHE A 7 10.06 23.54 -15.04
CA PHE A 7 10.22 22.52 -14.00
C PHE A 7 9.15 22.72 -12.94
N LEU A 8 8.36 21.68 -12.70
CA LEU A 8 7.38 21.62 -11.63
C LEU A 8 8.04 21.05 -10.38
N LYS A 9 8.17 21.89 -9.36
CA LYS A 9 8.79 21.57 -8.08
C LYS A 9 7.72 21.53 -6.99
N PHE A 10 7.55 20.38 -6.36
CA PHE A 10 6.70 20.24 -5.19
C PHE A 10 7.50 20.53 -3.92
N GLU A 11 6.83 21.13 -2.92
CA GLU A 11 7.38 21.28 -1.58
C GLU A 11 7.63 19.90 -0.95
N GLY A 12 8.77 19.76 -0.28
CA GLY A 12 9.15 18.51 0.40
C GLY A 12 9.74 17.42 -0.50
N LEU A 13 10.01 17.71 -1.78
CA LEU A 13 10.84 16.86 -2.64
C LEU A 13 12.17 17.55 -2.98
N ASP A 14 13.22 16.81 -3.34
CA ASP A 14 14.56 17.32 -3.73
C ASP A 14 14.70 17.48 -5.25
N ALA A 15 14.12 16.57 -6.05
CA ALA A 15 14.09 16.70 -7.50
C ALA A 15 12.78 17.35 -8.02
N CYS A 16 12.75 17.71 -9.31
CA CYS A 16 11.61 18.31 -10.00
C CYS A 16 11.00 17.36 -11.03
N ILE A 17 9.90 17.78 -11.65
CA ILE A 17 9.38 17.19 -12.88
C ILE A 17 9.66 18.14 -14.04
N ALA A 18 10.33 17.66 -15.08
CA ALA A 18 10.53 18.44 -16.30
C ALA A 18 9.21 18.51 -17.10
N LEU A 19 8.82 19.71 -17.53
CA LEU A 19 7.58 19.99 -18.23
C LEU A 19 7.85 20.64 -19.59
N LEU A 20 7.25 20.05 -20.63
CA LEU A 20 7.02 20.68 -21.92
C LEU A 20 5.55 20.44 -22.31
N VAL A 21 4.64 21.17 -21.68
CA VAL A 21 3.19 20.89 -21.74
C VAL A 21 2.38 22.06 -22.29
N ASP A 22 1.12 21.79 -22.60
CA ASP A 22 0.15 22.82 -22.98
C ASP A 22 -0.49 23.49 -21.76
N LYS A 23 -1.34 24.49 -22.01
CA LYS A 23 -2.00 25.25 -20.94
C LYS A 23 -3.00 24.38 -20.16
N ASN A 24 -3.68 23.44 -20.81
CA ASN A 24 -4.68 22.58 -20.18
C ASN A 24 -4.08 21.74 -19.04
N PHE A 25 -2.85 21.25 -19.21
CA PHE A 25 -2.15 20.54 -18.13
C PHE A 25 -1.87 21.44 -16.92
N ILE A 26 -1.40 22.66 -17.16
CA ILE A 26 -1.09 23.62 -16.10
C ILE A 26 -2.35 24.05 -15.35
N ASP A 27 -3.43 24.35 -16.09
CA ASP A 27 -4.72 24.77 -15.53
C ASP A 27 -5.39 23.65 -14.70
N ALA A 28 -5.03 22.38 -14.94
CA ALA A 28 -5.52 21.24 -14.18
C ALA A 28 -4.82 21.05 -12.81
N LEU A 29 -3.58 21.54 -12.65
CA LEU A 29 -2.79 21.33 -11.42
C LEU A 29 -3.51 21.79 -10.13
N PRO A 30 -4.14 22.99 -10.07
CA PRO A 30 -4.80 23.46 -8.85
C PRO A 30 -6.04 22.67 -8.44
N PHE A 31 -6.56 21.80 -9.32
CA PHE A 31 -7.68 20.89 -9.03
C PHE A 31 -7.19 19.53 -8.53
N VAL A 32 -6.00 19.10 -8.95
CA VAL A 32 -5.41 17.82 -8.54
C VAL A 32 -4.58 17.97 -7.27
N PHE A 33 -3.82 19.07 -7.14
CA PHE A 33 -2.91 19.36 -6.03
C PHE A 33 -3.33 20.63 -5.27
N PRO A 34 -4.56 20.71 -4.74
CA PRO A 34 -5.02 21.93 -4.07
C PRO A 34 -4.24 22.22 -2.79
N ASN A 35 -3.72 21.17 -2.13
CA ASN A 35 -3.14 21.24 -0.78
C ASN A 35 -1.69 20.70 -0.71
N TRP A 36 -1.04 20.51 -1.86
CA TRP A 36 0.39 20.24 -1.95
C TRP A 36 1.02 21.40 -2.70
N GLN A 37 1.81 22.24 -2.02
CA GLN A 37 2.39 23.42 -2.64
C GLN A 37 3.38 23.03 -3.72
N TYR A 38 3.36 23.77 -4.83
CA TYR A 38 4.29 23.61 -5.92
C TYR A 38 4.59 24.95 -6.59
N ASN A 39 5.74 25.02 -7.24
CA ASN A 39 6.16 26.15 -8.07
C ASN A 39 6.58 25.65 -9.45
N ILE A 40 6.38 26.48 -10.47
CA ILE A 40 6.86 26.22 -11.83
C ILE A 40 8.01 27.20 -12.11
N TYR A 41 9.19 26.66 -12.36
CA TYR A 41 10.39 27.43 -12.67
C TYR A 41 10.72 27.35 -14.15
N GLN A 42 11.14 28.46 -14.74
CA GLN A 42 11.79 28.46 -16.05
C GLN A 42 13.29 28.35 -15.83
N SER A 43 13.85 27.17 -16.10
CA SER A 43 15.27 26.85 -15.92
C SER A 43 15.65 25.76 -16.91
N THR A 44 16.95 25.51 -17.07
CA THR A 44 17.50 24.37 -17.83
C THR A 44 18.34 23.44 -16.97
N ASP A 45 18.56 23.76 -15.69
CA ASP A 45 19.58 23.14 -14.84
C ASP A 45 19.02 22.60 -13.51
N LEU A 46 17.78 22.09 -13.54
CA LEU A 46 17.17 21.44 -12.39
C LEU A 46 17.15 19.92 -12.59
N LYS A 47 17.61 19.19 -11.56
CA LYS A 47 17.49 17.73 -11.53
C LYS A 47 16.02 17.33 -11.61
N SER A 48 15.70 16.40 -12.49
CA SER A 48 14.35 15.84 -12.62
C SER A 48 14.33 14.34 -12.40
N PHE A 49 13.27 13.85 -11.74
CA PHE A 49 13.03 12.41 -11.56
C PHE A 49 12.01 11.86 -12.57
N ALA A 50 11.25 12.74 -13.22
CA ALA A 50 10.30 12.41 -14.26
C ALA A 50 10.14 13.58 -15.24
N SER A 51 9.60 13.31 -16.43
CA SER A 51 9.24 14.32 -17.42
C SER A 51 7.83 14.13 -17.94
N VAL A 52 7.18 15.24 -18.31
CA VAL A 52 5.91 15.26 -19.03
C VAL A 52 6.04 16.14 -20.25
N ILE A 53 5.84 15.55 -21.43
CA ILE A 53 5.96 16.24 -22.71
C ILE A 53 4.65 16.10 -23.48
N TYR A 54 4.11 17.21 -23.96
CA TYR A 54 2.95 17.24 -24.84
C TYR A 54 3.40 17.34 -26.30
N VAL A 55 3.19 16.26 -27.06
CA VAL A 55 3.55 16.15 -28.48
C VAL A 55 2.52 15.28 -29.20
N ASP A 56 2.19 15.59 -30.46
CA ASP A 56 1.21 14.86 -31.27
C ASP A 56 -0.12 14.58 -30.53
N GLU A 57 -0.65 15.64 -29.89
CA GLU A 57 -1.89 15.61 -29.11
C GLU A 57 -1.90 14.61 -27.94
N LYS A 58 -0.71 14.28 -27.41
CA LYS A 58 -0.55 13.34 -26.29
C LYS A 58 0.45 13.86 -25.28
N TYR A 59 0.13 13.65 -24.01
CA TYR A 59 1.06 13.72 -22.90
C TYR A 59 1.84 12.42 -22.84
N ILE A 60 3.16 12.52 -22.94
CA ILE A 60 4.11 11.44 -22.75
C ILE A 60 4.75 11.63 -21.38
N ILE A 61 4.69 10.60 -20.55
CA ILE A 61 5.31 10.58 -19.22
C ILE A 61 6.44 9.56 -19.26
N ASP A 62 7.60 9.99 -18.80
CA ASP A 62 8.80 9.18 -18.75
C ASP A 62 9.53 9.38 -17.42
N SER A 63 10.06 8.31 -16.86
CA SER A 63 10.92 8.34 -15.67
C SER A 63 11.96 7.23 -15.77
N PRO A 64 13.16 7.40 -15.16
CA PRO A 64 14.21 6.36 -15.16
C PRO A 64 13.77 5.03 -14.52
N PHE A 65 12.68 5.05 -13.76
CA PHE A 65 12.15 3.91 -13.01
C PHE A 65 10.95 3.25 -13.69
N MET A 66 10.53 3.79 -14.83
CA MET A 66 9.41 3.26 -15.61
C MET A 66 9.91 2.32 -16.69
N GLU A 67 9.38 1.09 -16.75
CA GLU A 67 9.76 0.11 -17.79
C GLU A 67 9.52 0.63 -19.21
N LYS A 68 8.45 1.42 -19.40
CA LYS A 68 8.08 2.01 -20.68
C LYS A 68 7.30 3.30 -20.48
N GLN A 69 7.68 4.34 -21.23
CA GLN A 69 6.94 5.59 -21.33
C GLN A 69 5.42 5.38 -21.50
N LYS A 70 4.64 6.17 -20.76
CA LYS A 70 3.17 6.15 -20.82
C LYS A 70 2.67 7.30 -21.67
N ARG A 71 1.53 7.09 -22.35
CA ARG A 71 0.95 8.07 -23.29
C ARG A 71 -0.53 8.27 -23.02
N TYR A 72 -0.95 9.52 -22.91
CA TYR A 72 -2.32 9.91 -22.61
C TYR A 72 -2.78 11.07 -23.48
N ARG A 73 -4.06 11.11 -23.84
CA ARG A 73 -4.63 12.23 -24.60
C ARG A 73 -5.14 13.38 -23.73
N ASP A 74 -5.28 13.13 -22.43
CA ASP A 74 -5.98 14.01 -21.51
C ASP A 74 -5.14 14.26 -20.24
N PRO A 75 -5.13 15.51 -19.71
CA PRO A 75 -4.35 15.85 -18.55
C PRO A 75 -4.76 15.09 -17.28
N ALA A 76 -6.01 14.70 -17.08
CA ALA A 76 -6.43 13.98 -15.88
C ALA A 76 -5.80 12.57 -15.82
N ASN A 77 -5.65 11.89 -16.97
CA ASN A 77 -4.93 10.62 -17.04
C ASN A 77 -3.42 10.82 -16.86
N ALA A 78 -2.85 11.86 -17.47
CA ALA A 78 -1.42 12.18 -17.32
C ALA A 78 -1.07 12.48 -15.86
N LEU A 79 -1.83 13.36 -15.22
CA LEU A 79 -1.68 13.71 -13.80
C LEU A 79 -1.89 12.51 -12.88
N CYS A 80 -2.83 11.61 -13.19
CA CYS A 80 -2.96 10.34 -12.48
C CYS A 80 -1.67 9.51 -12.53
N SER A 81 -1.05 9.39 -13.70
CA SER A 81 0.21 8.64 -13.79
C SER A 81 1.37 9.37 -13.11
N LEU A 82 1.35 10.71 -13.13
CA LEU A 82 2.36 11.52 -12.45
C LEU A 82 2.28 11.40 -10.92
N ILE A 83 1.08 11.28 -10.36
CA ILE A 83 0.87 11.01 -8.92
C ILE A 83 1.60 9.74 -8.48
N VAL A 84 1.63 8.69 -9.32
CA VAL A 84 2.37 7.46 -9.02
C VAL A 84 3.87 7.72 -8.95
N GLU A 85 4.43 8.50 -9.88
CA GLU A 85 5.85 8.87 -9.86
C GLU A 85 6.20 9.76 -8.65
N LEU A 86 5.30 10.68 -8.27
CA LEU A 86 5.44 11.51 -7.06
C LEU A 86 5.45 10.65 -5.78
N ALA A 87 4.57 9.66 -5.69
CA ALA A 87 4.55 8.72 -4.57
C ALA A 87 5.85 7.93 -4.48
N TRP A 88 6.38 7.45 -5.62
CA TRP A 88 7.65 6.75 -5.67
C TRP A 88 8.85 7.63 -5.31
N GLU A 89 8.88 8.87 -5.78
CA GLU A 89 9.98 9.80 -5.45
C GLU A 89 10.02 10.08 -3.96
N ARG A 90 8.85 10.34 -3.36
CA ARG A 90 8.74 10.54 -1.91
C ARG A 90 9.28 9.34 -1.11
N LEU A 91 9.04 8.11 -1.56
CA LEU A 91 9.55 6.90 -0.89
C LEU A 91 11.05 6.67 -1.11
N ARG A 92 11.62 7.18 -2.20
CA ARG A 92 13.07 7.14 -2.45
C ARG A 92 13.81 8.15 -1.59
N GLU A 93 13.24 9.33 -1.40
CA GLU A 93 13.84 10.40 -0.60
C GLU A 93 13.70 10.16 0.91
N ASP A 94 12.65 9.45 1.37
CA ASP A 94 12.48 9.07 2.78
C ASP A 94 12.23 7.57 2.96
N ALA A 95 13.31 6.84 3.24
CA ALA A 95 13.29 5.40 3.52
C ALA A 95 12.56 5.02 4.82
N LYS A 96 12.13 6.00 5.63
CA LYS A 96 11.38 5.74 6.87
C LYS A 96 9.87 5.68 6.65
N LEU A 97 9.41 5.88 5.42
CA LEU A 97 7.99 5.82 5.08
C LEU A 97 7.59 4.39 4.65
N LEU A 98 6.65 3.82 5.40
CA LEU A 98 5.84 2.72 4.88
C LEU A 98 4.69 3.32 4.07
N CYS A 99 4.29 2.73 2.94
CA CYS A 99 3.24 3.30 2.09
C CYS A 99 2.23 2.24 1.70
N LEU A 100 0.97 2.51 2.04
CA LEU A 100 -0.18 1.68 1.70
C LEU A 100 -0.94 2.29 0.53
N HIS A 101 -1.31 1.46 -0.43
CA HIS A 101 -2.29 1.83 -1.44
C HIS A 101 -3.69 1.75 -0.81
N GLY A 102 -4.36 2.90 -0.71
CA GLY A 102 -5.61 3.04 0.02
C GLY A 102 -5.97 4.50 0.29
N ALA A 103 -7.16 4.68 0.85
CA ALA A 103 -7.66 5.97 1.30
C ALA A 103 -7.53 6.06 2.82
N ALA A 104 -7.53 7.28 3.35
CA ALA A 104 -7.60 7.50 4.79
C ALA A 104 -8.47 8.71 5.08
N ILE A 105 -9.37 8.55 6.04
CA ILE A 105 -10.36 9.55 6.45
C ILE A 105 -10.30 9.71 7.95
N GLU A 106 -10.36 10.94 8.43
CA GLU A 106 -10.37 11.23 9.85
C GLU A 106 -11.76 11.01 10.46
N PHE A 107 -11.79 10.24 11.55
CA PHE A 107 -12.94 10.08 12.44
C PHE A 107 -12.49 10.38 13.86
N ALA A 108 -13.08 11.41 14.49
CA ALA A 108 -12.80 11.79 15.87
C ALA A 108 -11.29 11.86 16.20
N GLY A 109 -10.50 12.51 15.33
CA GLY A 109 -9.06 12.72 15.53
C GLY A 109 -8.14 11.56 15.11
N LYS A 110 -8.66 10.39 14.71
CA LYS A 110 -7.84 9.26 14.23
C LYS A 110 -8.22 8.84 12.81
N LEU A 111 -7.28 8.21 12.11
CA LEU A 111 -7.48 7.75 10.74
C LEU A 111 -8.14 6.38 10.70
N VAL A 112 -9.22 6.30 9.92
CA VAL A 112 -9.72 5.04 9.37
C VAL A 112 -9.09 4.87 7.99
N ILE A 113 -8.27 3.82 7.85
CA ILE A 113 -7.61 3.47 6.60
C ILE A 113 -8.51 2.52 5.83
N PHE A 114 -8.67 2.76 4.53
CA PHE A 114 -9.38 1.91 3.59
C PHE A 114 -8.38 1.33 2.57
N PRO A 115 -7.73 0.20 2.88
CA PRO A 115 -6.79 -0.43 1.96
C PRO A 115 -7.46 -0.78 0.62
N SER A 116 -6.73 -0.60 -0.47
CA SER A 116 -7.29 -0.74 -1.81
C SER A 116 -7.64 -2.20 -2.13
N THR A 117 -8.92 -2.51 -2.26
CA THR A 117 -9.41 -3.74 -2.88
C THR A 117 -9.96 -3.39 -4.26
N ARG A 118 -9.73 -4.24 -5.27
CA ARG A 118 -10.12 -3.92 -6.66
C ARG A 118 -11.63 -3.67 -6.73
N ARG A 119 -12.01 -2.48 -7.21
CA ARG A 119 -13.40 -2.04 -7.51
C ARG A 119 -14.36 -1.94 -6.30
N ALA A 120 -13.86 -1.86 -5.08
CA ALA A 120 -14.72 -1.78 -3.89
C ALA A 120 -15.34 -0.40 -3.58
N GLY A 121 -15.38 0.52 -4.54
CA GLY A 121 -16.01 1.83 -4.35
C GLY A 121 -15.24 2.83 -3.48
N LYS A 122 -13.96 2.59 -3.15
CA LYS A 122 -13.15 3.45 -2.26
C LYS A 122 -13.22 4.94 -2.60
N SER A 123 -12.90 5.34 -3.83
CA SER A 123 -12.94 6.77 -4.21
C SER A 123 -14.34 7.37 -4.18
N THR A 124 -15.36 6.56 -4.46
CA THR A 124 -16.77 6.93 -4.33
C THR A 124 -17.12 7.21 -2.87
N LEU A 125 -16.75 6.31 -1.96
CA LEU A 125 -16.94 6.46 -0.52
C LEU A 125 -16.13 7.64 0.05
N THR A 126 -14.88 7.83 -0.37
CA THR A 126 -14.03 8.98 0.01
C THR A 126 -14.73 10.30 -0.28
N VAL A 127 -15.26 10.47 -1.50
CA VAL A 127 -15.96 11.72 -1.88
C VAL A 127 -17.27 11.88 -1.11
N ALA A 128 -18.02 10.80 -0.88
CA ALA A 128 -19.25 10.87 -0.10
C ALA A 128 -18.99 11.23 1.37
N LEU A 129 -17.92 10.70 1.98
CA LEU A 129 -17.48 11.08 3.34
C LEU A 129 -17.01 12.53 3.39
N ALA A 130 -16.28 13.00 2.37
CA ALA A 130 -15.95 14.43 2.26
C ALA A 130 -17.22 15.30 2.20
N ALA A 131 -18.25 14.84 1.45
CA ALA A 131 -19.54 15.51 1.39
C ALA A 131 -20.28 15.55 2.74
N THR A 132 -19.94 14.66 3.68
CA THR A 132 -20.46 14.70 5.06
C THR A 132 -19.67 15.62 5.99
N GLY A 133 -18.59 16.24 5.50
CA GLY A 133 -17.72 17.12 6.26
C GLY A 133 -16.56 16.40 6.94
N LYS A 134 -16.33 15.10 6.63
CA LYS A 134 -15.13 14.40 7.11
C LYS A 134 -13.89 14.90 6.38
N LYS A 135 -12.79 15.04 7.12
CA LYS A 135 -11.50 15.39 6.55
C LYS A 135 -10.86 14.18 5.87
N VAL A 136 -10.55 14.32 4.59
CA VAL A 136 -9.82 13.34 3.80
C VAL A 136 -8.32 13.56 3.98
N PHE A 137 -7.57 12.49 4.23
CA PHE A 137 -6.10 12.53 4.23
C PHE A 137 -5.53 12.12 2.87
N THR A 138 -6.14 11.13 2.25
CA THR A 138 -5.75 10.66 0.92
C THR A 138 -6.84 9.78 0.35
N ASP A 139 -6.90 9.68 -0.98
CA ASP A 139 -7.73 8.70 -1.68
C ASP A 139 -6.92 7.56 -2.29
N ASP A 140 -5.64 7.77 -2.64
CA ASP A 140 -4.89 6.81 -3.46
C ASP A 140 -3.79 6.11 -2.68
N PHE A 141 -2.90 6.83 -2.02
CA PHE A 141 -1.84 6.25 -1.20
C PHE A 141 -1.65 6.99 0.12
N LEU A 142 -1.34 6.23 1.16
CA LEU A 142 -1.09 6.71 2.52
C LEU A 142 0.33 6.35 2.94
N PRO A 143 1.24 7.33 2.97
CA PRO A 143 2.48 7.21 3.71
C PRO A 143 2.20 7.14 5.22
N LEU A 144 2.89 6.25 5.90
CA LEU A 144 2.89 6.01 7.32
C LEU A 144 4.28 6.30 7.85
N SER A 145 4.36 7.05 8.94
CA SER A 145 5.61 7.39 9.62
C SER A 145 5.52 7.08 11.11
N VAL A 146 6.68 6.80 11.70
CA VAL A 146 6.81 6.63 13.15
C VAL A 146 7.36 7.92 13.73
N ALA A 147 6.58 8.57 14.58
CA ALA A 147 7.00 9.78 15.28
C ALA A 147 8.12 9.48 16.30
N LYS A 148 8.83 10.52 16.75
CA LYS A 148 9.95 10.37 17.70
C LYS A 148 9.54 9.77 19.04
N ASP A 149 8.29 10.00 19.44
CA ASP A 149 7.67 9.47 20.66
C ASP A 149 7.07 8.07 20.47
N GLY A 150 7.15 7.51 19.26
CA GLY A 150 6.70 6.16 18.92
C GLY A 150 5.28 6.07 18.35
N HIS A 151 4.55 7.17 18.21
CA HIS A 151 3.23 7.13 17.60
C HIS A 151 3.32 6.77 16.10
N LEU A 152 2.43 5.89 15.65
CA LEU A 152 2.24 5.62 14.23
C LEU A 152 1.27 6.64 13.63
N LEU A 153 1.75 7.42 12.67
CA LEU A 153 1.01 8.49 12.04
C LEU A 153 0.79 8.20 10.55
N GLY A 154 -0.41 8.45 10.05
CA GLY A 154 -0.64 8.59 8.62
C GLY A 154 -0.39 10.02 8.18
N VAL A 155 0.21 10.17 7.00
CA VAL A 155 0.61 11.46 6.45
C VAL A 155 -0.18 11.77 5.19
N SER A 156 -0.87 12.91 5.18
CA SER A 156 -1.67 13.33 4.04
C SER A 156 -0.82 13.55 2.78
N SER A 157 -1.42 13.26 1.63
CA SER A 157 -0.86 13.55 0.30
C SER A 157 -1.25 14.94 -0.21
N GLY A 158 -2.29 15.57 0.35
CA GLY A 158 -2.79 16.87 -0.14
C GLY A 158 -3.35 16.83 -1.57
N ILE A 159 -3.65 15.63 -2.09
CA ILE A 159 -4.14 15.38 -3.45
C ILE A 159 -5.66 15.20 -3.42
N SER A 160 -6.36 15.81 -4.37
CA SER A 160 -7.82 15.66 -4.50
C SER A 160 -8.24 14.20 -4.77
N PRO A 161 -9.37 13.74 -4.20
CA PRO A 161 -9.95 12.44 -4.53
C PRO A 161 -10.27 12.30 -6.02
N ARG A 162 -10.01 11.12 -6.57
CA ARG A 162 -10.21 10.82 -7.99
C ARG A 162 -11.32 9.79 -8.18
N LEU A 163 -12.51 10.26 -8.56
CA LEU A 163 -13.62 9.40 -8.93
C LEU A 163 -13.34 8.70 -10.26
N ARG A 164 -13.78 7.44 -10.35
CA ARG A 164 -13.96 6.73 -11.62
C ARG A 164 -15.36 7.00 -12.14
N LEU A 165 -15.48 7.16 -13.46
CA LEU A 165 -16.73 7.40 -14.14
C LEU A 165 -17.21 6.13 -14.87
N PRO A 166 -18.53 5.93 -15.01
CA PRO A 166 -19.61 6.75 -14.44
C PRO A 166 -19.68 6.64 -12.91
N VAL A 167 -20.22 7.67 -12.26
CA VAL A 167 -20.49 7.64 -10.82
C VAL A 167 -21.69 6.72 -10.56
N PRO A 168 -21.64 5.79 -9.59
CA PRO A 168 -22.77 4.92 -9.27
C PRO A 168 -24.01 5.71 -8.83
N GLU A 169 -25.20 5.22 -9.16
CA GLU A 169 -26.46 5.86 -8.75
C GLU A 169 -26.64 5.86 -7.23
N GLN A 170 -26.19 4.79 -6.58
CA GLN A 170 -26.23 4.55 -5.12
C GLN A 170 -25.19 5.37 -4.33
N ILE A 171 -24.62 6.42 -4.92
CA ILE A 171 -23.73 7.34 -4.19
C ILE A 171 -24.48 8.28 -3.23
N GLY A 172 -25.81 8.41 -3.40
CA GLY A 172 -26.65 9.32 -2.62
C GLY A 172 -26.69 10.76 -3.15
N GLU A 173 -27.78 11.47 -2.86
CA GLU A 173 -28.01 12.82 -3.39
C GLU A 173 -27.05 13.86 -2.82
N ARG A 174 -26.67 13.72 -1.53
CA ARG A 174 -25.71 14.62 -0.89
C ARG A 174 -24.36 14.61 -1.61
N ALA A 175 -23.87 13.42 -1.95
CA ALA A 175 -22.61 13.27 -2.67
C ALA A 175 -22.72 13.77 -4.12
N LYS A 176 -23.84 13.54 -4.81
CA LYS A 176 -24.09 14.10 -6.15
C LYS A 176 -24.06 15.63 -6.15
N GLN A 177 -24.75 16.26 -5.19
CA GLN A 177 -24.75 17.71 -5.03
C GLN A 177 -23.34 18.23 -4.77
N TYR A 178 -22.60 17.59 -3.87
CA TYR A 178 -21.20 17.91 -3.59
C TYR A 178 -20.33 17.79 -4.85
N ILE A 179 -20.43 16.71 -5.63
CA ILE A 179 -19.64 16.54 -6.86
C ILE A 179 -19.95 17.63 -7.91
N ASN A 180 -21.20 18.10 -7.97
CA ASN A 180 -21.67 19.10 -8.92
C ASN A 180 -21.35 20.54 -8.49
N SER A 181 -21.21 20.79 -7.19
CA SER A 181 -20.92 22.12 -6.64
C SER A 181 -19.43 22.42 -6.48
N ARG A 182 -18.54 21.51 -6.89
CA ARG A 182 -17.08 21.63 -6.68
C ARG A 182 -16.35 21.81 -8.00
N GLY A 183 -15.22 22.53 -7.94
CA GLY A 183 -14.28 22.58 -9.06
C GLY A 183 -13.71 21.19 -9.35
N SER A 184 -13.49 20.87 -10.63
CA SER A 184 -12.99 19.57 -11.03
C SER A 184 -12.19 19.62 -12.33
N VAL A 185 -11.26 18.68 -12.49
CA VAL A 185 -10.78 18.26 -13.82
C VAL A 185 -11.34 16.87 -14.11
N SER A 186 -11.84 16.66 -15.32
CA SER A 186 -12.52 15.40 -15.70
C SER A 186 -12.33 15.03 -17.16
N ASN A 187 -12.42 13.74 -17.43
CA ASN A 187 -12.52 13.16 -18.77
C ASN A 187 -13.55 12.02 -18.76
N ASN A 188 -13.52 11.11 -19.74
CA ASN A 188 -14.49 10.00 -19.81
C ASN A 188 -14.29 8.92 -18.73
N GLN A 189 -13.11 8.85 -18.09
CA GLN A 189 -12.73 7.83 -17.13
C GLN A 189 -12.66 8.35 -15.69
N TYR A 190 -12.19 9.58 -15.51
CA TYR A 190 -11.87 10.13 -14.19
C TYR A 190 -12.46 11.52 -13.98
N LYS A 191 -12.81 11.83 -12.72
CA LYS A 191 -13.11 13.18 -12.25
C LYS A 191 -12.40 13.41 -10.92
N TYR A 192 -11.50 14.38 -10.87
CA TYR A 192 -10.93 14.86 -9.62
C TYR A 192 -11.89 15.87 -9.01
N VAL A 193 -12.35 15.62 -7.79
CA VAL A 193 -13.28 16.51 -7.09
C VAL A 193 -12.46 17.32 -6.10
N LYS A 194 -12.31 18.63 -6.34
CA LYS A 194 -11.53 19.51 -5.46
C LYS A 194 -12.31 19.75 -4.16
N PRO A 195 -11.85 19.24 -3.00
CA PRO A 195 -12.46 19.57 -1.71
C PRO A 195 -12.19 21.03 -1.35
N ILE A 196 -12.97 21.63 -0.45
CA ILE A 196 -12.58 22.90 0.17
C ILE A 196 -11.50 22.70 1.25
N SER A 197 -10.91 23.80 1.71
CA SER A 197 -9.67 23.80 2.49
C SER A 197 -9.70 22.92 3.74
N GLU A 198 -10.86 22.74 4.38
CA GLU A 198 -11.01 21.96 5.61
C GLU A 198 -11.35 20.49 5.36
N GLU A 199 -11.84 20.14 4.17
CA GLU A 199 -12.27 18.79 3.79
C GLU A 199 -11.11 17.89 3.34
N LEU A 200 -9.95 18.47 3.04
CA LEU A 200 -8.73 17.76 2.66
C LEU A 200 -7.58 18.24 3.53
N ALA A 201 -6.91 17.30 4.19
CA ALA A 201 -5.72 17.59 4.98
C ALA A 201 -4.60 18.16 4.10
N LYS A 202 -3.78 19.07 4.66
CA LYS A 202 -2.63 19.63 3.94
C LYS A 202 -1.59 18.55 3.67
N PHE A 203 -0.79 18.69 2.61
CA PHE A 203 0.37 17.81 2.43
C PHE A 203 1.25 17.83 3.69
N GLY A 204 1.62 16.65 4.18
CA GLY A 204 2.43 16.52 5.39
C GLY A 204 1.65 16.60 6.71
N GLU A 205 0.37 16.98 6.70
CA GLU A 205 -0.50 16.90 7.89
C GLU A 205 -0.60 15.44 8.34
N THR A 206 -0.55 15.24 9.66
CA THR A 206 -0.51 13.91 10.26
C THR A 206 -1.66 13.67 11.23
N ALA A 207 -2.08 12.40 11.33
CA ALA A 207 -3.01 11.95 12.35
C ALA A 207 -2.69 10.49 12.74
N PRO A 208 -2.96 10.10 14.00
CA PRO A 208 -2.75 8.73 14.47
C PRO A 208 -3.63 7.73 13.73
N VAL A 209 -3.13 6.52 13.52
CA VAL A 209 -3.90 5.42 12.92
C VAL A 209 -4.87 4.85 13.96
N GLY A 210 -6.15 4.77 13.60
CA GLY A 210 -7.21 4.27 14.48
C GLY A 210 -7.78 2.91 14.09
N SER A 211 -8.04 2.66 12.80
CA SER A 211 -8.67 1.41 12.35
C SER A 211 -8.42 1.12 10.87
N LEU A 212 -8.66 -0.12 10.47
CA LEU A 212 -8.66 -0.58 9.08
C LEU A 212 -10.08 -0.97 8.67
N VAL A 213 -10.53 -0.55 7.49
CA VAL A 213 -11.81 -0.97 6.93
C VAL A 213 -11.62 -1.46 5.49
N PHE A 214 -11.83 -2.76 5.29
CA PHE A 214 -11.83 -3.38 3.98
C PHE A 214 -13.22 -3.27 3.35
N LEU A 215 -13.29 -2.65 2.17
CA LEU A 215 -14.55 -2.43 1.48
C LEU A 215 -14.93 -3.64 0.63
N GLU A 216 -16.19 -4.04 0.72
CA GLU A 216 -16.84 -5.04 -0.14
C GLU A 216 -18.18 -4.49 -0.63
N ARG A 217 -18.13 -3.75 -1.75
CA ARG A 217 -19.34 -3.22 -2.37
C ARG A 217 -19.97 -4.25 -3.30
N SER A 218 -21.26 -4.51 -3.16
CA SER A 218 -22.04 -5.42 -4.01
C SER A 218 -23.49 -4.95 -4.09
N GLU A 219 -24.16 -5.23 -5.20
CA GLU A 219 -25.58 -4.87 -5.39
C GLU A 219 -26.46 -5.72 -4.45
N ASP A 220 -27.56 -5.13 -3.96
CA ASP A 220 -28.61 -5.80 -3.17
C ASP A 220 -28.11 -6.49 -1.88
N ILE A 221 -27.01 -6.01 -1.28
CA ILE A 221 -26.50 -6.52 0.00
C ILE A 221 -26.92 -5.66 1.18
N GLU A 222 -27.30 -6.30 2.28
CA GLU A 222 -27.57 -5.61 3.54
C GLU A 222 -26.27 -4.98 4.10
N PRO A 223 -26.29 -3.68 4.46
CA PRO A 223 -25.10 -3.01 4.93
C PRO A 223 -24.68 -3.54 6.30
N VAL A 224 -23.43 -4.03 6.40
CA VAL A 224 -22.89 -4.56 7.65
C VAL A 224 -21.40 -4.23 7.80
N ILE A 225 -20.99 -3.98 9.04
CA ILE A 225 -19.59 -3.84 9.43
C ILE A 225 -19.24 -4.96 10.41
N GLU A 226 -18.29 -5.80 10.05
CA GLU A 226 -17.90 -7.00 10.82
C GLU A 226 -16.39 -7.05 11.04
N LEU A 227 -15.96 -7.70 12.12
CA LEU A 227 -14.53 -7.84 12.42
C LEU A 227 -13.83 -8.76 11.41
N VAL A 228 -12.60 -8.39 11.06
CA VAL A 228 -11.69 -9.17 10.22
C VAL A 228 -10.58 -9.75 11.08
N SER A 229 -10.14 -10.97 10.77
CA SER A 229 -9.04 -11.61 11.50
C SER A 229 -7.73 -10.85 11.30
N LYS A 230 -6.81 -10.95 12.26
CA LYS A 230 -5.51 -10.27 12.18
C LYS A 230 -4.68 -10.78 11.01
N SER A 231 -4.75 -12.08 10.74
CA SER A 231 -4.09 -12.73 9.61
C SER A 231 -4.61 -12.27 8.27
N GLU A 232 -5.93 -12.12 8.11
CA GLU A 232 -6.52 -11.61 6.87
C GLU A 232 -6.15 -10.14 6.66
N ALA A 233 -6.23 -9.33 7.72
CA ALA A 233 -5.81 -7.94 7.68
C ALA A 233 -4.33 -7.81 7.28
N LEU A 234 -3.44 -8.61 7.90
CA LEU A 234 -2.00 -8.60 7.62
C LEU A 234 -1.70 -9.00 6.17
N ALA A 235 -2.33 -10.09 5.70
CA ALA A 235 -2.18 -10.52 4.30
C ALA A 235 -2.66 -9.45 3.31
N SER A 236 -3.73 -8.73 3.65
CA SER A 236 -4.23 -7.63 2.83
C SER A 236 -3.28 -6.45 2.82
N LEU A 237 -2.78 -6.00 3.98
CA LEU A 237 -1.81 -4.91 4.08
C LEU A 237 -0.50 -5.22 3.36
N ILE A 238 0.02 -6.45 3.44
CA ILE A 238 1.22 -6.87 2.71
C ILE A 238 1.02 -6.69 1.19
N ARG A 239 -0.17 -7.03 0.67
CA ARG A 239 -0.50 -6.85 -0.76
C ARG A 239 -0.68 -5.39 -1.16
N GLN A 240 -1.11 -4.53 -0.23
CA GLN A 240 -1.30 -3.09 -0.49
C GLN A 240 -0.05 -2.25 -0.20
N ASN A 241 0.94 -2.80 0.50
CA ASN A 241 2.23 -2.15 0.69
C ASN A 241 3.00 -2.11 -0.64
N PHE A 242 3.55 -0.95 -0.96
CA PHE A 242 4.47 -0.79 -2.08
C PHE A 242 5.77 -0.08 -1.68
N SER A 243 6.04 0.09 -0.38
CA SER A 243 7.37 0.52 0.08
C SER A 243 8.42 -0.51 -0.28
N ARG A 244 9.53 -0.01 -0.84
CA ARG A 244 10.69 -0.81 -1.26
C ARG A 244 12.01 -0.36 -0.63
N ALA A 245 12.05 0.82 -0.01
CA ALA A 245 13.24 1.35 0.63
C ALA A 245 13.52 0.72 2.01
N MET A 246 12.46 0.26 2.70
CA MET A 246 12.57 -0.49 3.95
C MET A 246 12.86 -1.98 3.66
N ASN A 247 13.61 -2.65 4.53
CA ASN A 247 13.77 -4.10 4.43
C ASN A 247 12.44 -4.83 4.70
N ALA A 248 12.28 -6.03 4.13
CA ALA A 248 11.03 -6.80 4.23
C ALA A 248 10.67 -7.16 5.68
N ALA A 249 11.67 -7.39 6.55
CA ALA A 249 11.46 -7.71 7.95
C ALA A 249 10.84 -6.54 8.73
N GLY A 250 11.35 -5.32 8.53
CA GLY A 250 10.82 -4.09 9.09
C GLY A 250 9.40 -3.80 8.59
N ILE A 251 9.18 -3.96 7.28
CA ILE A 251 7.82 -3.85 6.70
C ILE A 251 6.88 -4.86 7.38
N LEU A 252 7.25 -6.14 7.44
CA LEU A 252 6.41 -7.17 8.04
C LEU A 252 6.09 -6.89 9.51
N LYS A 253 7.09 -6.49 10.31
CA LYS A 253 6.90 -6.14 11.72
C LYS A 253 6.01 -4.91 11.90
N LEU A 254 6.16 -3.87 11.08
CA LEU A 254 5.32 -2.67 11.15
C LEU A 254 3.87 -2.98 10.75
N LEU A 255 3.66 -3.76 9.69
CA LEU A 255 2.32 -4.18 9.29
C LEU A 255 1.66 -5.07 10.36
N ALA A 256 2.42 -5.95 11.01
CA ALA A 256 1.91 -6.74 12.13
C ALA A 256 1.57 -5.89 13.36
N PHE A 257 2.39 -4.87 13.66
CA PHE A 257 2.07 -3.90 14.70
C PHE A 257 0.76 -3.16 14.41
N ILE A 258 0.53 -2.75 13.15
CA ILE A 258 -0.72 -2.12 12.73
C ILE A 258 -1.91 -3.05 12.99
N THR A 259 -1.82 -4.31 12.58
CA THR A 259 -2.94 -5.26 12.76
C THR A 259 -3.14 -5.71 14.21
N ASP A 260 -2.12 -5.58 15.06
CA ASP A 260 -2.27 -5.85 16.49
C ASP A 260 -2.94 -4.73 17.26
N THR A 261 -2.78 -3.49 16.80
CA THR A 261 -3.14 -2.30 17.56
C THR A 261 -4.31 -1.53 16.97
N SER A 262 -4.61 -1.74 15.69
CA SER A 262 -5.76 -1.17 14.99
C SER A 262 -6.77 -2.28 14.68
N PRO A 263 -8.01 -2.21 15.22
CA PRO A 263 -9.04 -3.17 14.84
C PRO A 263 -9.33 -3.08 13.35
N ALA A 264 -9.51 -4.25 12.73
CA ALA A 264 -9.81 -4.38 11.32
C ALA A 264 -11.25 -4.81 11.12
N TYR A 265 -11.94 -4.14 10.19
CA TYR A 265 -13.32 -4.43 9.83
C TYR A 265 -13.47 -4.67 8.34
N ARG A 266 -14.51 -5.40 7.97
CA ARG A 266 -15.03 -5.49 6.61
C ARG A 266 -16.36 -4.75 6.57
N LEU A 267 -16.48 -3.82 5.62
CA LEU A 267 -17.71 -3.08 5.37
C LEU A 267 -18.33 -3.57 4.07
N LYS A 268 -19.45 -4.29 4.21
CA LYS A 268 -20.30 -4.72 3.10
C LYS A 268 -21.43 -3.73 2.94
N TYR A 269 -21.68 -3.30 1.71
CA TYR A 269 -22.72 -2.30 1.40
C TYR A 269 -23.04 -2.27 -0.09
N ASP A 270 -24.24 -1.83 -0.43
CA ASP A 270 -24.59 -1.37 -1.79
C ASP A 270 -24.61 0.17 -1.82
N ASP A 271 -25.46 0.73 -0.96
CA ASP A 271 -25.69 2.17 -0.81
C ASP A 271 -24.62 2.85 0.06
N VAL A 272 -24.11 3.96 -0.47
CA VAL A 272 -23.01 4.71 0.15
C VAL A 272 -23.47 5.47 1.40
N GLU A 273 -24.72 5.93 1.46
CA GLU A 273 -25.23 6.62 2.65
C GLU A 273 -25.35 5.67 3.84
N ASP A 274 -25.72 4.41 3.61
CA ASP A 274 -25.76 3.39 4.66
C ASP A 274 -24.36 3.00 5.14
N ALA A 275 -23.39 2.90 4.22
CA ALA A 275 -21.98 2.72 4.56
C ALA A 275 -21.46 3.85 5.46
N ILE A 276 -21.80 5.11 5.15
CA ILE A 276 -21.44 6.26 5.98
C ILE A 276 -22.05 6.15 7.37
N LYS A 277 -23.36 5.85 7.50
CA LYS A 277 -24.03 5.71 8.80
C LYS A 277 -23.35 4.65 9.67
N LEU A 278 -22.97 3.50 9.08
CA LEU A 278 -22.24 2.45 9.80
C LEU A 278 -20.88 2.92 10.29
N LEU A 279 -20.10 3.60 9.42
CA LEU A 279 -18.78 4.13 9.77
C LEU A 279 -18.86 5.19 10.87
N GLU A 280 -19.81 6.13 10.77
CA GLU A 280 -20.00 7.18 11.77
C GLU A 280 -20.42 6.62 13.12
N ARG A 281 -21.29 5.61 13.14
CA ARG A 281 -21.66 4.91 14.38
C ARG A 281 -20.48 4.14 14.96
N GLN A 282 -19.72 3.44 14.13
CA GLN A 282 -18.59 2.61 14.56
C GLN A 282 -17.43 3.46 15.12
N PHE A 283 -17.15 4.60 14.49
CA PHE A 283 -15.99 5.45 14.78
C PHE A 283 -16.39 6.81 15.36
N GLN A 284 -17.51 6.86 16.10
CA GLN A 284 -17.96 8.06 16.80
C GLN A 284 -16.96 8.48 17.90
N SER A 285 -16.30 7.51 18.53
CA SER A 285 -15.34 7.70 19.60
C SER A 285 -14.33 6.56 19.65
N TRP A 286 -13.17 6.79 20.25
CA TRP A 286 -12.12 5.80 20.41
C TRP A 286 -11.99 5.39 21.87
N SER A 287 -12.07 4.09 22.15
CA SER A 287 -11.98 3.55 23.52
C SER A 287 -10.56 3.18 23.94
N MET A 288 -9.61 3.08 23.00
CA MET A 288 -8.24 2.67 23.26
C MET A 288 -7.27 3.86 23.13
N GLU A 289 -6.30 3.89 24.05
CA GLU A 289 -5.12 4.75 23.95
C GLU A 289 -4.36 4.48 22.66
N GLU A 290 -3.61 5.47 22.21
CA GLU A 290 -2.82 5.35 20.99
C GLU A 290 -1.63 4.42 21.23
N PRO A 291 -1.46 3.39 20.39
CA PRO A 291 -0.39 2.42 20.57
C PRO A 291 0.96 3.07 20.25
N LEU A 292 1.96 2.81 21.10
CA LEU A 292 3.32 3.26 20.88
C LEU A 292 4.17 2.12 20.31
N ILE A 293 4.93 2.41 19.26
CA ILE A 293 5.98 1.53 18.77
C ILE A 293 7.12 1.55 19.79
N GLY A 294 7.38 0.40 20.41
CA GLY A 294 8.49 0.23 21.35
C GLY A 294 9.84 0.57 20.72
N LYS A 295 10.80 1.04 21.54
CA LYS A 295 12.13 1.48 21.09
C LYS A 295 12.88 0.41 20.29
N ASP A 296 12.78 -0.84 20.71
CA ASP A 296 13.45 -1.97 20.07
C ASP A 296 12.89 -2.27 18.68
N LEU A 297 11.56 -2.21 18.54
CA LEU A 297 10.91 -2.34 17.24
C LEU A 297 11.38 -1.21 16.33
N ASN A 298 11.28 0.04 16.78
CA ASN A 298 11.65 1.23 16.02
C ASN A 298 13.09 1.18 15.48
N ALA A 299 14.06 0.76 16.30
CA ALA A 299 15.45 0.61 15.88
C ALA A 299 15.63 -0.40 14.73
N SER A 300 14.86 -1.49 14.75
CA SER A 300 14.94 -2.57 13.74
C SER A 300 14.08 -2.35 12.48
N LEU A 301 13.14 -1.39 12.49
CA LEU A 301 12.21 -1.16 11.37
C LEU A 301 12.90 -0.63 10.11
N PHE A 302 13.95 0.18 10.31
CA PHE A 302 14.59 0.96 9.25
C PHE A 302 16.02 0.52 8.96
N GLU A 303 16.39 -0.69 9.38
CA GLU A 303 17.62 -1.32 8.91
C GLU A 303 17.55 -1.46 7.39
N SER A 304 18.54 -0.90 6.70
CA SER A 304 18.62 -0.96 5.23
C SER A 304 18.70 -2.41 4.77
N VAL A 305 18.16 -2.70 3.58
CA VAL A 305 18.48 -3.95 2.89
C VAL A 305 20.00 -4.03 2.76
N PRO A 306 20.68 -5.11 3.18
CA PRO A 306 22.10 -5.25 2.94
C PRO A 306 22.38 -5.14 1.44
N ASP A 307 23.29 -4.24 1.04
CA ASP A 307 23.76 -4.09 -0.36
C ASP A 307 24.50 -5.34 -0.88
N VAL A 308 24.70 -6.32 -0.01
CA VAL A 308 25.33 -7.59 -0.36
C VAL A 308 24.34 -8.35 -1.24
N GLU A 309 24.68 -8.54 -2.52
CA GLU A 309 24.20 -9.69 -3.28
C GLU A 309 24.59 -10.93 -2.48
N TYR A 310 23.69 -11.40 -1.62
CA TYR A 310 23.80 -12.73 -1.08
C TYR A 310 23.78 -13.65 -2.30
N GLU A 311 24.94 -14.19 -2.66
CA GLU A 311 24.99 -15.39 -3.47
C GLU A 311 24.24 -16.44 -2.66
N ILE A 312 22.94 -16.59 -2.94
CA ILE A 312 22.19 -17.75 -2.53
C ILE A 312 22.84 -18.89 -3.30
N GLY A 313 23.90 -19.46 -2.74
CA GLY A 313 24.49 -20.68 -3.25
C GLY A 313 23.35 -21.64 -3.48
N LYS A 314 23.25 -22.20 -4.69
CA LYS A 314 22.17 -23.11 -5.04
C LYS A 314 22.19 -24.27 -4.04
N ILE A 315 21.29 -24.23 -3.07
CA ILE A 315 21.08 -25.33 -2.14
C ILE A 315 20.40 -26.42 -2.96
N ASP A 316 21.11 -27.52 -3.21
CA ASP A 316 20.41 -28.74 -3.62
C ASP A 316 19.68 -29.27 -2.40
N VAL A 317 18.35 -29.17 -2.43
CA VAL A 317 17.46 -29.54 -1.33
C VAL A 317 17.36 -31.05 -1.16
N THR A 318 17.84 -31.84 -2.12
CA THR A 318 17.84 -33.31 -2.04
C THR A 318 19.02 -33.88 -1.25
N GLU A 319 19.98 -33.04 -0.87
CA GLU A 319 21.19 -33.45 -0.16
C GLU A 319 21.33 -32.78 1.20
N GLY A 320 21.71 -33.59 2.20
CA GLY A 320 22.02 -33.14 3.55
C GLY A 320 20.77 -32.78 4.37
N GLN A 321 21.01 -32.20 5.55
CA GLN A 321 19.95 -31.73 6.43
C GLN A 321 19.73 -30.23 6.25
N LEU A 322 18.46 -29.85 6.22
CA LEU A 322 17.99 -28.47 6.07
C LEU A 322 17.42 -27.99 7.39
N MET A 323 17.64 -26.71 7.68
CA MET A 323 17.06 -26.02 8.84
C MET A 323 16.71 -24.58 8.49
N HIS A 324 16.00 -23.89 9.37
CA HIS A 324 15.73 -22.45 9.20
C HIS A 324 17.02 -21.65 9.06
N ALA A 325 17.01 -20.73 8.11
CA ALA A 325 18.08 -19.76 7.94
C ALA A 325 18.14 -18.79 9.11
N LYS A 326 19.35 -18.42 9.54
CA LYS A 326 19.53 -17.27 10.43
C LYS A 326 19.08 -15.98 9.71
N GLY A 327 18.40 -15.10 10.43
CA GLY A 327 17.92 -13.80 9.90
C GLY A 327 16.52 -13.84 9.26
N VAL A 328 15.85 -14.99 9.25
CA VAL A 328 14.43 -15.05 8.87
C VAL A 328 13.58 -14.40 9.95
N THR A 329 12.67 -13.53 9.55
CA THR A 329 11.62 -13.01 10.44
C THR A 329 10.36 -13.82 10.22
N GLU A 330 9.78 -14.34 11.30
CA GLU A 330 8.52 -15.08 11.30
C GLU A 330 7.47 -14.35 12.13
N ILE A 331 6.27 -14.19 11.56
CA ILE A 331 5.09 -13.72 12.28
C ILE A 331 3.94 -14.72 12.07
N GLU A 332 3.40 -15.23 13.18
CA GLU A 332 2.22 -16.09 13.18
C GLU A 332 1.00 -15.30 13.67
N ARG A 333 -0.11 -15.35 12.94
CA ARG A 333 -1.41 -14.78 13.34
C ARG A 333 -2.53 -15.73 12.94
N ASP A 334 -3.44 -16.02 13.86
CA ASP A 334 -4.60 -16.90 13.65
C ASP A 334 -4.23 -18.25 12.97
N GLY A 335 -3.10 -18.84 13.35
CA GLY A 335 -2.58 -20.08 12.77
C GLY A 335 -1.99 -19.96 11.35
N LYS A 336 -1.93 -18.76 10.78
CA LYS A 336 -1.27 -18.46 9.49
C LYS A 336 0.12 -17.85 9.72
N ARG A 337 1.07 -18.18 8.84
CA ARG A 337 2.48 -17.77 8.98
C ARG A 337 2.93 -16.88 7.84
N PHE A 338 3.66 -15.83 8.21
CA PHE A 338 4.28 -14.86 7.32
C PHE A 338 5.78 -14.85 7.57
N LEU A 339 6.56 -15.02 6.51
CA LEU A 339 8.02 -15.13 6.59
C LEU A 339 8.70 -14.07 5.73
N THR A 340 9.91 -13.66 6.13
CA THR A 340 10.83 -12.94 5.25
C THR A 340 12.07 -13.78 4.98
N GLY A 341 12.56 -13.72 3.74
CA GLY A 341 13.88 -14.24 3.43
C GLY A 341 14.97 -13.50 4.19
N ARG A 342 16.13 -14.14 4.39
CA ARG A 342 17.32 -13.47 4.97
C ARG A 342 17.88 -12.37 4.07
N ASP A 343 17.50 -12.37 2.79
CA ASP A 343 17.84 -11.33 1.82
C ASP A 343 17.08 -10.02 2.08
N GLY A 344 16.04 -10.06 2.92
CA GLY A 344 15.24 -8.89 3.28
C GLY A 344 14.42 -8.31 2.12
N ARG A 345 14.17 -9.06 1.03
CA ARG A 345 13.55 -8.51 -0.19
C ARG A 345 12.07 -8.83 -0.33
N SER A 346 11.62 -9.96 0.20
CA SER A 346 10.26 -10.46 0.01
C SER A 346 9.59 -10.90 1.31
N ILE A 347 8.27 -10.77 1.33
CA ILE A 347 7.39 -11.28 2.39
C ILE A 347 6.55 -12.41 1.78
N HIS A 348 6.48 -13.54 2.47
CA HIS A 348 5.81 -14.75 2.01
C HIS A 348 4.70 -15.15 2.97
N PHE A 349 3.57 -15.55 2.42
CA PHE A 349 2.47 -16.16 3.17
C PHE A 349 2.52 -17.68 2.96
N LEU A 350 2.64 -18.44 4.04
CA LEU A 350 2.65 -19.90 3.95
C LEU A 350 1.22 -20.43 3.90
N ASN A 351 0.93 -21.24 2.88
CA ASN A 351 -0.24 -22.11 2.90
C ASN A 351 -0.05 -23.22 3.95
N GLU A 352 -1.09 -24.04 4.17
CA GLU A 352 -1.07 -25.03 5.25
C GLU A 352 0.00 -26.10 5.07
N GLY A 353 0.19 -26.61 3.84
CA GLY A 353 1.25 -27.58 3.53
C GLY A 353 2.65 -27.02 3.76
N ALA A 354 2.92 -25.81 3.24
CA ALA A 354 4.20 -25.14 3.43
C ALA A 354 4.47 -24.81 4.90
N ALA A 355 3.44 -24.47 5.69
CA ALA A 355 3.58 -24.24 7.12
C ALA A 355 3.93 -25.52 7.90
N ILE A 356 3.45 -26.69 7.47
CA ILE A 356 3.85 -27.97 8.07
C ILE A 356 5.31 -28.27 7.73
N ILE A 357 5.69 -28.18 6.46
CA ILE A 357 7.08 -28.38 6.03
C ILE A 357 8.01 -27.44 6.79
N TRP A 358 7.65 -26.16 6.90
CA TRP A 358 8.39 -25.17 7.69
C TRP A 358 8.61 -25.62 9.13
N ARG A 359 7.58 -26.18 9.80
CA ARG A 359 7.70 -26.67 11.17
C ARG A 359 8.61 -27.89 11.31
N LEU A 360 8.69 -28.76 10.30
CA LEU A 360 9.62 -29.89 10.33
C LEU A 360 11.08 -29.41 10.41
N LEU A 361 11.40 -28.30 9.74
CA LEU A 361 12.75 -27.72 9.68
C LEU A 361 13.18 -26.95 10.93
N VAL A 362 12.40 -27.01 12.03
CA VAL A 362 12.84 -26.51 13.34
C VAL A 362 14.06 -27.29 13.82
N GLU A 363 14.05 -28.60 13.58
CA GLU A 363 15.21 -29.47 13.73
C GLU A 363 15.81 -29.78 12.35
N PRO A 364 17.14 -29.99 12.25
CA PRO A 364 17.78 -30.45 11.02
C PRO A 364 17.07 -31.66 10.41
N THR A 365 16.48 -31.46 9.23
CA THR A 365 15.65 -32.49 8.56
C THR A 365 16.04 -32.57 7.09
N SER A 366 16.26 -33.79 6.59
CA SER A 366 16.52 -34.06 5.17
C SER A 366 15.24 -34.10 4.35
N ASN A 367 15.36 -33.99 3.02
CA ASN A 367 14.22 -34.12 2.11
C ASN A 367 13.47 -35.44 2.29
N ASP A 368 14.19 -36.57 2.44
CA ASP A 368 13.56 -37.88 2.57
C ASP A 368 12.84 -38.03 3.92
N GLU A 369 13.43 -37.56 5.02
CA GLU A 369 12.76 -37.53 6.34
C GLU A 369 11.48 -36.69 6.30
N ALA A 370 11.50 -35.52 5.64
CA ALA A 370 10.31 -34.68 5.50
C ALA A 370 9.20 -35.38 4.70
N ILE A 371 9.56 -36.11 3.64
CA ILE A 371 8.61 -36.90 2.84
C ILE A 371 8.03 -38.05 3.66
N GLU A 372 8.86 -38.76 4.44
CA GLU A 372 8.42 -39.85 5.31
C GLU A 372 7.46 -39.34 6.39
N MET A 373 7.81 -38.26 7.09
CA MET A 373 6.96 -37.64 8.12
C MET A 373 5.61 -37.17 7.54
N LEU A 374 5.60 -36.54 6.36
CA LEU A 374 4.36 -36.09 5.73
C LEU A 374 3.52 -37.23 5.17
N SER A 375 4.15 -38.28 4.65
CA SER A 375 3.44 -39.50 4.20
C SER A 375 2.77 -40.21 5.37
N ALA A 376 3.40 -40.20 6.55
CA ALA A 376 2.78 -40.71 7.78
C ALA A 376 1.63 -39.84 8.27
N LEU A 377 1.71 -38.51 8.10
CA LEU A 377 0.65 -37.57 8.47
C LEU A 377 -0.57 -37.63 7.52
N TYR A 378 -0.34 -37.96 6.25
CA TYR A 378 -1.37 -38.03 5.20
C TYR A 378 -1.37 -39.39 4.48
N PRO A 379 -1.74 -40.48 5.15
CA PRO A 379 -1.65 -41.84 4.59
C PRO A 379 -2.53 -42.06 3.36
N ASP A 380 -3.60 -41.29 3.22
CA ASP A 380 -4.53 -41.37 2.09
C ASP A 380 -4.08 -40.56 0.86
N HIS A 381 -2.98 -39.82 0.95
CA HIS A 381 -2.44 -39.02 -0.17
C HIS A 381 -1.35 -39.78 -0.95
N PRO A 382 -1.29 -39.67 -2.29
CA PRO A 382 -0.25 -40.33 -3.08
C PRO A 382 1.15 -39.83 -2.70
N VAL A 383 2.05 -40.76 -2.37
CA VAL A 383 3.44 -40.45 -1.95
C VAL A 383 4.17 -39.61 -3.00
N ASP A 384 3.96 -39.86 -4.29
CA ASP A 384 4.59 -39.07 -5.36
C ASP A 384 4.11 -37.61 -5.39
N ALA A 385 2.84 -37.36 -5.03
CA ALA A 385 2.33 -36.00 -4.90
C ALA A 385 2.95 -35.29 -3.69
N ILE A 386 3.03 -35.97 -2.53
CA ILE A 386 3.71 -35.45 -1.33
C ILE A 386 5.17 -35.13 -1.64
N ARG A 387 5.89 -36.05 -2.29
CA ARG A 387 7.29 -35.84 -2.72
C ARG A 387 7.43 -34.59 -3.57
N LYS A 388 6.56 -34.41 -4.58
CA LYS A 388 6.59 -33.24 -5.45
C LYS A 388 6.36 -31.95 -4.67
N ASP A 389 5.38 -31.93 -3.76
CA ASP A 389 5.04 -30.75 -2.97
C ASP A 389 6.15 -30.39 -1.98
N VAL A 390 6.75 -31.39 -1.31
CA VAL A 390 7.90 -31.19 -0.41
C VAL A 390 9.08 -30.61 -1.18
N VAL A 391 9.50 -31.25 -2.27
CA VAL A 391 10.64 -30.80 -3.07
C VAL A 391 10.39 -29.41 -3.63
N SER A 392 9.18 -29.12 -4.14
CA SER A 392 8.84 -27.78 -4.64
C SER A 392 8.92 -26.74 -3.54
N THR A 393 8.37 -27.03 -2.36
CA THR A 393 8.34 -26.11 -1.22
C THR A 393 9.74 -25.84 -0.69
N LEU A 394 10.57 -26.87 -0.51
CA LEU A 394 11.96 -26.71 -0.07
C LEU A 394 12.77 -25.88 -1.07
N ASN A 395 12.57 -26.11 -2.38
CA ASN A 395 13.21 -25.29 -3.41
C ASN A 395 12.78 -23.82 -3.32
N ASP A 396 11.50 -23.55 -3.07
CA ASP A 396 11.02 -22.17 -2.89
C ASP A 396 11.59 -21.54 -1.62
N PHE A 397 11.66 -22.28 -0.51
CA PHE A 397 12.34 -21.80 0.71
C PHE A 397 13.82 -21.50 0.47
N ALA A 398 14.53 -22.37 -0.25
CA ALA A 398 15.94 -22.15 -0.59
C ALA A 398 16.13 -20.92 -1.47
N ARG A 399 15.34 -20.78 -2.53
CA ARG A 399 15.39 -19.64 -3.48
C ARG A 399 15.12 -18.30 -2.80
N ASN A 400 14.29 -18.29 -1.76
CA ASN A 400 13.97 -17.09 -0.99
C ASN A 400 14.81 -16.98 0.30
N GLY A 401 15.90 -17.74 0.40
CA GLY A 401 16.86 -17.63 1.51
C GLY A 401 16.29 -17.96 2.90
N MET A 402 15.18 -18.71 2.98
CA MET A 402 14.51 -19.04 4.24
C MET A 402 15.11 -20.24 4.96
N ILE A 403 15.84 -21.09 4.24
CA ILE A 403 16.48 -22.29 4.80
C ILE A 403 17.97 -22.30 4.49
N GLN A 404 18.73 -23.07 5.26
CA GLN A 404 20.16 -23.35 5.06
C GLN A 404 20.45 -24.82 5.30
N ARG A 405 21.59 -25.28 4.76
CA ARG A 405 22.19 -26.55 5.19
C ARG A 405 22.78 -26.39 6.58
N THR A 406 22.76 -27.47 7.36
CA THR A 406 23.56 -27.56 8.58
C THR A 406 25.04 -27.49 8.23
N THR A 407 25.77 -26.58 8.86
CA THR A 407 27.24 -26.62 8.83
C THR A 407 27.68 -27.78 9.72
N ILE A 408 28.42 -28.75 9.16
CA ILE A 408 29.06 -29.81 9.94
C ILE A 408 30.10 -29.20 10.88
#